data_AF-A0A9D6WE98-F1
#
_entry.id   AF-A0A9D6WE98-F1
#
_cell.length_a   1.000
_cell.length_b   1.000
_cell.length_c   1.000
_cell.angle_alpha   90.00
_cell.angle_beta   90.00
_cell.angle_gamma   90.00
#
_symmetry.space_group_name_H-M   'P 1'
#
loop_
_entity.id
_entity.type
_entity.pdbx_description
1 polymer ?
#
loop_
_entity_poly.entity_id
_entity_poly.type
_entity_poly.pdbx_seq_one_letter_code
_entity_poly.pdbx_strand_id
1 'polypeptide(L)'
;MSIEFGSLRVDLGICGRWTEQGQFTVTIGPEPLAALTRHVEAGSRVYELFAIKRPGDLWNYLTVTAVSLPKDVQARFEKALSRIDKSLRSRRRKYPHRNRLPYLQFDSLFFYGDPDEDDTADRRWDRYRHSPPMKDFLHSTFEKISAFQREVPARDALFAYEVEGLRAFTHLYDDVPREKWLDLCRKHAPGWPPHTEAFYSKLQELLAVRAVHSVRYRGWGDHYIHRMMCLEQRLRADKGNLRPRFAMYLCSLGGHSNSQPWGAELWYFEEGLGPGELFIEDHCLGASVRDLIAMGRAECNFVLSNTDQGEIPGYTVDAGDGYFLYEKAEKINVAVLPQLVEERVRCRG
;
A
#
# COMPACT_ATOMS: atom_id res chain seq x y z
N MET A 1 16.99 4.22 1.65
CA MET A 1 17.97 3.13 1.80
C MET A 1 17.61 2.08 0.76
N SER A 2 18.20 2.16 -0.44
CA SER A 2 17.89 1.19 -1.51
C SER A 2 18.65 -0.11 -1.25
N ILE A 3 17.94 -1.20 -0.98
CA ILE A 3 18.56 -2.52 -0.89
C ILE A 3 18.86 -3.00 -2.31
N GLU A 4 20.13 -3.25 -2.60
CA GLU A 4 20.52 -3.94 -3.83
C GLU A 4 20.45 -5.45 -3.61
N PHE A 5 19.53 -6.08 -4.32
CA PHE A 5 19.44 -7.52 -4.37
C PHE A 5 20.19 -8.06 -5.60
N GLY A 6 20.93 -9.15 -5.40
CA GLY A 6 21.53 -9.89 -6.50
C GLY A 6 20.49 -10.74 -7.23
N SER A 7 20.86 -11.25 -8.40
CA SER A 7 20.11 -12.28 -9.11
C SER A 7 20.96 -13.55 -9.21
N LEU A 8 20.29 -14.70 -9.26
CA LEU A 8 20.91 -16.00 -9.46
C LEU A 8 20.73 -16.42 -10.91
N ARG A 9 21.83 -16.52 -11.67
CA ARG A 9 21.81 -17.15 -12.98
C ARG A 9 21.88 -18.68 -12.80
N VAL A 10 20.87 -19.37 -13.31
CA VAL A 10 20.76 -20.82 -13.29
C VAL A 10 21.01 -21.32 -14.71
N ASP A 11 22.05 -22.12 -14.87
CA ASP A 11 22.38 -22.79 -16.13
C ASP A 11 22.37 -24.30 -15.90
N LEU A 12 21.41 -24.99 -16.50
CA LEU A 12 21.26 -26.44 -16.41
C LEU A 12 21.83 -27.15 -17.64
N GLY A 13 22.52 -26.42 -18.51
CA GLY A 13 23.08 -26.91 -19.77
C GLY A 13 22.02 -27.34 -20.78
N ILE A 14 22.42 -28.20 -21.72
CA ILE A 14 21.54 -28.77 -22.73
C ILE A 14 20.72 -29.89 -22.11
N CYS A 15 19.39 -29.77 -22.16
CA CYS A 15 18.45 -30.79 -21.69
C CYS A 15 17.18 -30.81 -22.55
N GLY A 16 16.37 -31.86 -22.40
CA GLY A 16 15.17 -32.09 -23.21
C GLY A 16 15.17 -33.50 -23.79
N ARG A 17 14.01 -33.95 -24.29
CA ARG A 17 13.86 -35.31 -24.82
C ARG A 17 14.36 -35.38 -26.26
N TRP A 18 15.30 -36.28 -26.54
CA TRP A 18 15.76 -36.64 -27.89
C TRP A 18 15.99 -35.43 -28.80
N THR A 19 15.15 -35.25 -29.83
CA THR A 19 15.24 -34.17 -30.85
C THR A 19 14.84 -32.78 -30.34
N GLU A 20 14.38 -32.66 -29.09
CA GLU A 20 13.92 -31.41 -28.48
C GLU A 20 14.92 -30.83 -27.48
N GLN A 21 16.14 -31.37 -27.44
CA GLN A 21 17.22 -30.83 -26.62
C GLN A 21 17.46 -29.34 -26.92
N GLY A 22 17.60 -28.57 -25.87
CA GLY A 22 17.91 -27.15 -25.94
C GLY A 22 18.62 -26.68 -24.69
N GLN A 23 19.21 -25.49 -24.79
CA GLN A 23 19.86 -24.84 -23.65
C GLN A 23 18.79 -24.43 -22.62
N PHE A 24 19.02 -24.75 -21.34
CA PHE A 24 18.19 -24.30 -20.23
C PHE A 24 19.00 -23.33 -19.37
N THR A 25 18.69 -22.05 -19.54
CA THR A 25 19.20 -20.96 -18.72
C THR A 25 18.08 -20.02 -18.28
N VAL A 26 18.02 -19.73 -16.99
CA VAL A 26 17.11 -18.72 -16.42
C VAL A 26 17.84 -17.82 -15.44
N THR A 27 17.27 -16.66 -15.17
CA THR A 27 17.73 -15.77 -14.10
C THR A 27 16.63 -15.63 -13.06
N ILE A 28 16.96 -15.84 -11.80
CA ILE A 28 16.03 -15.68 -10.66
C ILE A 28 16.38 -14.39 -9.93
N GLY A 29 15.41 -13.50 -9.81
CA GLY A 29 15.58 -12.19 -9.17
C GLY A 29 14.51 -11.93 -8.11
N PRO A 30 14.79 -11.11 -7.08
CA PRO A 30 13.82 -10.71 -6.07
C PRO A 30 13.25 -9.31 -6.34
N GLU A 31 12.91 -8.98 -7.59
CA GLU A 31 12.36 -7.66 -7.96
C GLU A 31 11.09 -7.29 -7.16
N PRO A 32 10.17 -8.22 -6.84
CA PRO A 32 9.05 -7.94 -5.95
C PRO A 32 9.47 -7.48 -4.54
N LEU A 33 10.61 -7.96 -4.01
CA LEU A 33 11.15 -7.47 -2.74
C LEU A 33 11.64 -6.03 -2.86
N ALA A 34 12.33 -5.69 -3.95
CA ALA A 34 12.76 -4.31 -4.19
C ALA A 34 11.58 -3.35 -4.33
N ALA A 35 10.45 -3.80 -4.89
CA ALA A 35 9.23 -3.02 -4.89
C ALA A 35 8.61 -2.91 -3.48
N LEU A 36 8.59 -4.00 -2.72
CA LEU A 36 8.09 -4.02 -1.35
C LEU A 36 8.88 -3.07 -0.45
N THR A 37 10.22 -3.04 -0.54
CA THR A 37 11.04 -2.13 0.26
C THR A 37 10.69 -0.67 -0.05
N ARG A 38 10.50 -0.30 -1.32
CA ARG A 38 10.04 1.05 -1.70
C ARG A 38 8.66 1.38 -1.12
N HIS A 39 7.74 0.42 -1.10
CA HIS A 39 6.44 0.61 -0.45
C HIS A 39 6.57 0.85 1.06
N VAL A 40 7.44 0.09 1.73
CA VAL A 40 7.74 0.29 3.16
C VAL A 40 8.39 1.66 3.39
N GLU A 41 9.30 2.07 2.51
CA GLU A 41 9.86 3.42 2.54
C GLU A 41 8.77 4.49 2.40
N ALA A 42 7.77 4.28 1.55
CA ALA A 42 6.60 5.15 1.44
C ALA A 42 5.61 5.05 2.63
N GLY A 43 5.92 4.27 3.67
CA GLY A 43 5.07 4.09 4.84
C GLY A 43 3.86 3.18 4.60
N SER A 44 3.98 2.24 3.66
CA SER A 44 2.92 1.28 3.29
C SER A 44 3.44 -0.16 3.27
N ARG A 45 2.55 -1.14 3.44
CA ARG A 45 2.89 -2.58 3.39
C ARG A 45 4.00 -2.99 4.39
N VAL A 46 4.15 -2.27 5.51
CA VAL A 46 5.15 -2.56 6.55
C VAL A 46 4.91 -3.95 7.14
N TYR A 47 3.66 -4.26 7.49
CA TYR A 47 3.28 -5.60 7.94
C TYR A 47 3.71 -6.71 6.95
N GLU A 48 3.53 -6.51 5.64
CA GLU A 48 3.92 -7.52 4.64
C GLU A 48 5.42 -7.80 4.65
N LEU A 49 6.26 -6.78 4.85
CA LEU A 49 7.69 -6.97 5.04
C LEU A 49 7.98 -7.78 6.30
N PHE A 50 7.38 -7.44 7.44
CA PHE A 50 7.59 -8.14 8.71
C PHE A 50 6.98 -9.55 8.76
N ALA A 51 6.04 -9.85 7.86
CA ALA A 51 5.48 -11.19 7.68
C ALA A 51 6.45 -12.17 6.99
N ILE A 52 7.58 -11.70 6.44
CA ILE A 52 8.66 -12.54 5.93
C ILE A 52 9.53 -12.97 7.11
N LYS A 53 9.32 -14.20 7.60
CA LYS A 53 9.95 -14.71 8.84
C LYS A 53 10.97 -15.81 8.59
N ARG A 54 10.99 -16.41 7.40
CA ARG A 54 11.93 -17.47 7.02
C ARG A 54 12.33 -17.38 5.54
N PRO A 55 13.49 -17.95 5.13
CA PRO A 55 13.91 -17.97 3.73
C PRO A 55 12.85 -18.52 2.77
N GLY A 56 12.09 -19.53 3.18
CA GLY A 56 11.01 -20.10 2.38
C GLY A 56 9.83 -19.15 2.10
N ASP A 57 9.67 -18.05 2.84
CA ASP A 57 8.64 -17.06 2.51
C ASP A 57 9.00 -16.26 1.25
N LEU A 58 10.29 -16.21 0.89
CA LEU A 58 10.80 -15.45 -0.24
C LEU A 58 10.32 -16.00 -1.59
N TRP A 59 9.89 -17.25 -1.67
CA TRP A 59 9.38 -17.84 -2.92
C TRP A 59 8.22 -17.03 -3.53
N ASN A 60 7.42 -16.36 -2.71
CA ASN A 60 6.35 -15.46 -3.15
C ASN A 60 6.84 -14.13 -3.74
N TYR A 61 8.13 -13.83 -3.58
CA TYR A 61 8.76 -12.58 -3.94
C TYR A 61 9.93 -12.75 -4.92
N LEU A 62 10.01 -13.92 -5.58
CA LEU A 62 10.97 -14.21 -6.62
C LEU A 62 10.29 -14.21 -8.00
N THR A 63 11.03 -13.74 -9.01
CA THR A 63 10.68 -13.79 -10.41
C THR A 63 11.71 -14.60 -11.17
N VAL A 64 11.27 -15.41 -12.12
CA VAL A 64 12.12 -16.13 -13.06
C VAL A 64 12.04 -15.42 -14.41
N THR A 65 13.19 -15.01 -14.93
CA THR A 65 13.35 -14.49 -16.28
C THR A 65 13.94 -15.57 -17.17
N ALA A 66 13.21 -15.93 -18.24
CA ALA A 66 13.70 -16.87 -19.24
C ALA A 66 14.84 -16.24 -20.06
N VAL A 67 15.99 -16.92 -20.12
CA VAL A 67 17.13 -16.54 -20.97
C VAL A 67 17.19 -17.46 -22.19
N SER A 68 17.16 -18.76 -21.96
CA SER A 68 17.05 -19.79 -22.98
C SER A 68 16.32 -20.99 -22.38
N LEU A 69 15.35 -21.55 -23.07
CA LEU A 69 14.59 -22.71 -22.59
C LEU A 69 14.53 -23.77 -23.68
N PRO A 70 14.59 -25.07 -23.31
CA PRO A 70 14.24 -26.16 -24.21
C PRO A 70 12.82 -25.98 -24.76
N LYS A 71 12.54 -26.52 -25.96
CA LYS A 71 11.28 -26.26 -26.68
C LYS A 71 10.03 -26.62 -25.87
N ASP A 72 10.07 -27.74 -25.16
CA ASP A 72 8.97 -28.23 -24.32
C ASP A 72 8.72 -27.32 -23.12
N VAL A 73 9.79 -26.84 -22.46
CA VAL A 73 9.71 -25.89 -21.34
C VAL A 73 9.23 -24.53 -21.84
N GLN A 74 9.73 -24.06 -22.97
CA GLN A 74 9.30 -22.82 -23.63
C GLN A 74 7.80 -22.84 -23.92
N ALA A 75 7.28 -23.94 -24.48
CA ALA A 75 5.84 -24.10 -24.75
C ALA A 75 5.00 -24.05 -23.46
N ARG A 76 5.47 -24.70 -22.37
CA ARG A 76 4.82 -24.63 -21.05
C ARG A 76 4.85 -23.22 -20.45
N PHE A 77 5.98 -22.54 -20.58
CA PHE A 77 6.19 -21.17 -20.13
C PHE A 77 5.26 -20.18 -20.85
N GLU A 78 5.17 -20.25 -22.17
CA GLU A 78 4.26 -19.43 -22.98
C GLU A 78 2.79 -19.72 -22.65
N LYS A 79 2.44 -20.99 -22.43
CA LYS A 79 1.09 -21.37 -21.98
C LYS A 79 0.76 -20.75 -20.62
N ALA A 80 1.70 -20.74 -19.68
CA ALA A 80 1.50 -20.11 -18.37
C ALA A 80 1.33 -18.59 -18.48
N LEU A 81 2.17 -17.91 -19.27
CA LEU A 81 2.00 -16.50 -19.59
C LEU A 81 0.62 -16.20 -20.17
N SER A 82 0.16 -17.01 -21.13
CA SER A 82 -1.16 -16.82 -21.75
C SER A 82 -2.31 -16.95 -20.73
N ARG A 83 -2.17 -17.80 -19.70
CA ARG A 83 -3.16 -17.95 -18.62
C ARG A 83 -3.19 -16.71 -17.73
N ILE A 84 -2.02 -16.17 -17.38
CA ILE A 84 -1.92 -14.92 -16.63
C ILE A 84 -2.55 -13.78 -17.42
N ASP A 85 -2.22 -13.66 -18.70
CA ASP A 85 -2.78 -12.64 -19.58
C ASP A 85 -4.31 -12.74 -19.69
N LYS A 86 -4.87 -13.95 -19.82
CA LYS A 86 -6.33 -14.14 -19.82
C LYS A 86 -6.96 -13.69 -18.50
N SER A 87 -6.35 -14.04 -17.37
CA SER A 87 -6.80 -13.59 -16.05
C SER A 87 -6.76 -12.05 -15.94
N LEU A 88 -5.70 -11.42 -16.42
CA LEU A 88 -5.56 -9.96 -16.38
C LEU A 88 -6.46 -9.22 -17.37
N ARG A 89 -6.75 -9.80 -18.54
CA ARG A 89 -7.71 -9.24 -19.52
C ARG A 89 -9.10 -9.09 -18.93
N SER A 90 -9.54 -10.05 -18.10
CA SER A 90 -10.81 -9.93 -17.36
C SER A 90 -10.84 -8.68 -16.46
N ARG A 91 -9.66 -8.19 -16.06
CA ARG A 91 -9.45 -6.98 -15.23
C ARG A 91 -8.96 -5.76 -16.04
N ARG A 92 -9.08 -5.79 -17.38
CA ARG A 92 -8.59 -4.75 -18.31
C ARG A 92 -7.10 -4.42 -18.15
N ARG A 93 -6.28 -5.37 -17.70
CA ARG A 93 -4.82 -5.24 -17.57
C ARG A 93 -4.12 -6.20 -18.55
N LYS A 94 -2.92 -5.84 -19.01
CA LYS A 94 -2.03 -6.74 -19.76
C LYS A 94 -0.86 -7.12 -18.87
N TYR A 95 -0.36 -8.35 -19.00
CA TYR A 95 0.86 -8.72 -18.30
C TYR A 95 2.05 -7.97 -18.92
N PRO A 96 2.83 -7.21 -18.14
CA PRO A 96 3.84 -6.31 -18.69
C PRO A 96 5.14 -7.01 -19.11
N HIS A 97 5.34 -8.29 -18.74
CA HIS A 97 6.64 -8.96 -18.91
C HIS A 97 6.50 -10.25 -19.72
N ARG A 98 6.90 -10.22 -21.00
CA ARG A 98 6.76 -11.36 -21.92
C ARG A 98 7.71 -12.52 -21.67
N ASN A 99 8.75 -12.34 -20.86
CA ASN A 99 9.78 -13.35 -20.58
C ASN A 99 9.95 -13.60 -19.08
N ARG A 100 8.96 -13.27 -18.25
CA ARG A 100 9.04 -13.40 -16.79
C ARG A 100 7.85 -14.13 -16.22
N LEU A 101 8.07 -14.95 -15.19
CA LEU A 101 7.02 -15.56 -14.40
C LEU A 101 7.33 -15.42 -12.90
N PRO A 102 6.31 -15.27 -12.04
CA PRO A 102 6.49 -15.49 -10.60
C PRO A 102 7.10 -16.88 -10.36
N TYR A 103 8.04 -16.99 -9.42
CA TYR A 103 8.79 -18.23 -9.19
C TYR A 103 7.87 -19.44 -8.96
N LEU A 104 6.86 -19.33 -8.09
CA LEU A 104 5.94 -20.44 -7.81
C LEU A 104 5.16 -20.89 -9.05
N GLN A 105 4.86 -19.97 -9.98
CA GLN A 105 4.20 -20.33 -11.23
C GLN A 105 5.18 -21.01 -12.21
N PHE A 106 6.43 -20.56 -12.25
CA PHE A 106 7.48 -21.21 -13.02
C PHE A 106 7.79 -22.62 -12.47
N ASP A 107 7.94 -22.76 -11.15
CA ASP A 107 8.20 -24.05 -10.50
C ASP A 107 7.06 -25.06 -10.74
N SER A 108 5.81 -24.59 -10.79
CA SER A 108 4.64 -25.43 -11.10
C SER A 108 4.59 -25.97 -12.54
N LEU A 109 5.48 -25.52 -13.44
CA LEU A 109 5.57 -26.04 -14.81
C LEU A 109 6.22 -27.42 -14.87
N PHE A 110 6.98 -27.78 -13.84
CA PHE A 110 7.77 -29.00 -13.78
C PHE A 110 7.04 -30.04 -12.93
N PHE A 111 7.02 -31.28 -13.42
CA PHE A 111 6.40 -32.42 -12.73
C PHE A 111 7.49 -33.32 -12.15
N TYR A 112 7.14 -34.19 -11.20
CA TYR A 112 8.02 -35.29 -10.82
C TYR A 112 8.22 -36.19 -12.05
N GLY A 113 9.38 -36.08 -12.68
CA GLY A 113 9.74 -36.91 -13.83
C GLY A 113 9.86 -38.38 -13.46
N ASP A 114 9.94 -39.26 -14.47
CA ASP A 114 10.32 -40.66 -14.26
C ASP A 114 11.70 -40.73 -13.56
N PRO A 115 11.92 -41.54 -12.51
CA PRO A 115 13.24 -41.74 -11.89
C PRO A 115 14.33 -42.14 -12.88
N ASP A 116 13.96 -42.76 -13.99
CA ASP A 116 14.92 -43.31 -14.96
C ASP A 116 15.30 -42.31 -16.08
N GLU A 117 14.71 -41.11 -16.11
CA GLU A 117 14.95 -40.07 -17.13
C GLU A 117 15.75 -38.86 -16.60
N ASP A 118 16.99 -39.10 -16.17
CA ASP A 118 17.89 -38.11 -15.52
C ASP A 118 18.22 -36.85 -16.36
N ASP A 119 18.09 -36.91 -17.68
CA ASP A 119 18.44 -35.82 -18.62
C ASP A 119 17.28 -34.89 -19.01
N THR A 120 16.10 -35.07 -18.40
CA THR A 120 14.96 -34.19 -18.65
C THR A 120 15.10 -32.84 -17.95
N ALA A 121 14.52 -31.80 -18.56
CA ALA A 121 14.45 -30.48 -17.97
C ALA A 121 13.75 -30.48 -16.59
N ASP A 122 12.74 -31.34 -16.43
CA ASP A 122 12.00 -31.53 -15.18
C ASP A 122 12.90 -32.05 -14.05
N ARG A 123 13.67 -33.12 -14.31
CA ARG A 123 14.61 -33.69 -13.33
C ARG A 123 15.74 -32.73 -12.98
N ARG A 124 16.30 -32.04 -13.98
CA ARG A 124 17.37 -31.05 -13.74
C ARG A 124 16.87 -29.86 -12.92
N TRP A 125 15.67 -29.35 -13.19
CA TRP A 125 15.07 -28.29 -12.39
C TRP A 125 14.78 -28.76 -10.95
N ASP A 126 14.20 -29.95 -10.78
CA ASP A 126 13.89 -30.52 -9.47
C ASP A 126 15.15 -30.71 -8.60
N ARG A 127 16.24 -31.17 -9.21
CA ARG A 127 17.54 -31.27 -8.53
C ARG A 127 18.09 -29.89 -8.16
N TYR A 128 18.02 -28.94 -9.09
CA TYR A 128 18.57 -27.61 -8.88
C TYR A 128 17.82 -26.80 -7.81
N ARG A 129 16.48 -26.85 -7.76
CA ARG A 129 15.70 -26.08 -6.76
C ARG A 129 16.00 -26.48 -5.32
N HIS A 130 16.55 -27.68 -5.10
CA HIS A 130 17.00 -28.17 -3.79
C HIS A 130 18.52 -28.04 -3.58
N SER A 131 19.26 -27.51 -4.56
CA SER A 131 20.72 -27.43 -4.55
C SER A 131 21.26 -26.38 -3.57
N PRO A 132 22.54 -26.51 -3.14
CA PRO A 132 23.18 -25.51 -2.28
C PRO A 132 23.15 -24.08 -2.86
N PRO A 133 23.47 -23.82 -4.15
CA PRO A 133 23.40 -22.47 -4.70
C PRO A 133 22.03 -21.79 -4.57
N MET A 134 20.95 -22.56 -4.73
CA MET A 134 19.59 -22.04 -4.52
C MET A 134 19.36 -21.67 -3.05
N LYS A 135 19.76 -22.54 -2.12
CA LYS A 135 19.65 -22.29 -0.68
C LYS A 135 20.46 -21.06 -0.27
N ASP A 136 21.72 -20.96 -0.72
CA ASP A 136 22.61 -19.84 -0.41
C ASP A 136 22.03 -18.51 -0.95
N PHE A 137 21.44 -18.53 -2.14
CA PHE A 137 20.74 -17.38 -2.70
C PHE A 137 19.55 -16.94 -1.83
N LEU A 138 18.71 -17.87 -1.38
CA LEU A 138 17.58 -17.54 -0.49
C LEU A 138 18.04 -17.03 0.87
N HIS A 139 19.05 -17.66 1.46
CA HIS A 139 19.59 -17.28 2.75
C HIS A 139 20.20 -15.88 2.71
N SER A 140 21.09 -15.62 1.74
CA SER A 140 21.68 -14.28 1.56
C SER A 140 20.63 -13.20 1.24
N THR A 141 19.59 -13.52 0.46
CA THR A 141 18.47 -12.60 0.22
C THR A 141 17.66 -12.35 1.48
N PHE A 142 17.41 -13.39 2.28
CA PHE A 142 16.68 -13.29 3.54
C PHE A 142 17.45 -12.46 4.56
N GLU A 143 18.76 -12.66 4.68
CA GLU A 143 19.62 -11.87 5.57
C GLU A 143 19.55 -10.37 5.28
N LYS A 144 19.50 -9.97 4.01
CA LYS A 144 19.29 -8.57 3.60
C LYS A 144 17.93 -8.04 4.05
N ILE A 145 16.86 -8.83 3.91
CA ILE A 145 15.53 -8.47 4.38
C ILE A 145 15.50 -8.36 5.91
N SER A 146 16.10 -9.31 6.62
CA SER A 146 16.17 -9.29 8.09
C SER A 146 16.99 -8.12 8.60
N ALA A 147 18.10 -7.79 7.94
CA ALA A 147 18.87 -6.58 8.24
C ALA A 147 18.00 -5.33 8.06
N PHE A 148 17.29 -5.23 6.94
CA PHE A 148 16.37 -4.12 6.70
C PHE A 148 15.28 -4.04 7.76
N GLN A 149 14.60 -5.15 8.11
CA GLN A 149 13.58 -5.21 9.17
C GLN A 149 14.09 -4.71 10.54
N ARG A 150 15.36 -4.97 10.87
CA ARG A 150 15.99 -4.46 12.10
C ARG A 150 16.28 -2.96 12.02
N GLU A 151 16.77 -2.52 10.87
CA GLU A 151 17.24 -1.15 10.65
C GLU A 151 16.16 -0.20 10.16
N VAL A 152 14.93 -0.67 9.90
CA VAL A 152 13.89 0.18 9.31
C VAL A 152 13.75 1.45 10.16
N PRO A 153 14.16 2.62 9.63
CA PRO A 153 14.20 3.82 10.43
C PRO A 153 12.78 4.24 10.75
N ALA A 154 12.53 4.64 12.00
CA ALA A 154 11.30 5.31 12.37
C ALA A 154 11.23 6.63 11.60
N ARG A 155 10.47 6.66 10.50
CA ARG A 155 10.35 7.84 9.63
C ARG A 155 9.47 8.91 10.24
N ASP A 156 8.43 8.47 10.92
CA ASP A 156 7.47 9.31 11.63
C ASP A 156 6.74 8.50 12.70
N ALA A 157 5.83 9.16 13.43
CA ALA A 157 5.11 8.58 14.55
C ALA A 157 4.18 7.41 14.14
N LEU A 158 3.58 7.45 12.94
CA LEU A 158 2.76 6.33 12.45
C LEU A 158 3.61 5.10 12.18
N PHE A 159 4.75 5.32 11.52
CA PHE A 159 5.69 4.25 11.20
C PHE A 159 6.29 3.63 12.47
N ALA A 160 6.66 4.47 13.43
CA ALA A 160 7.18 4.04 14.72
C ALA A 160 6.16 3.15 15.45
N TYR A 161 4.91 3.60 15.52
CA TYR A 161 3.81 2.87 16.15
C TYR A 161 3.57 1.50 15.50
N GLU A 162 3.49 1.44 14.17
CA GLU A 162 3.27 0.19 13.43
C GLU A 162 4.40 -0.81 13.67
N VAL A 163 5.66 -0.35 13.59
CA VAL A 163 6.85 -1.20 13.80
C VAL A 163 6.96 -1.66 15.25
N GLU A 164 6.65 -0.82 16.23
CA GLU A 164 6.64 -1.19 17.64
C GLU A 164 5.64 -2.31 17.90
N GLY A 165 4.40 -2.17 17.41
CA GLY A 165 3.37 -3.19 17.54
C GLY A 165 3.77 -4.51 16.86
N LEU A 166 4.37 -4.44 15.68
CA LEU A 166 4.91 -5.60 14.95
C LEU A 166 6.01 -6.34 15.73
N ARG A 167 6.91 -5.59 16.38
CA ARG A 167 7.99 -6.17 17.19
C ARG A 167 7.48 -6.77 18.50
N ALA A 168 6.42 -6.20 19.06
CA ALA A 168 5.79 -6.66 20.29
C ALA A 168 4.78 -7.80 20.10
N PHE A 169 4.48 -8.20 18.86
CA PHE A 169 3.38 -9.13 18.52
C PHE A 169 2.01 -8.65 19.03
N THR A 170 1.80 -7.34 19.00
CA THR A 170 0.54 -6.69 19.38
C THR A 170 -0.06 -5.94 18.20
N HIS A 171 0.39 -6.21 16.97
CA HIS A 171 -0.16 -5.59 15.79
C HIS A 171 -1.56 -6.15 15.55
N LEU A 172 -2.50 -5.31 15.08
CA LEU A 172 -3.90 -5.70 14.80
C LEU A 172 -4.03 -6.95 13.91
N TYR A 173 -2.98 -7.27 13.16
CA TYR A 173 -2.97 -8.31 12.14
C TYR A 173 -2.36 -9.62 12.61
N ASP A 174 -1.76 -9.63 13.80
CA ASP A 174 -1.10 -10.82 14.34
C ASP A 174 -2.12 -11.95 14.64
N ASP A 175 -3.36 -11.60 14.97
CA ASP A 175 -4.45 -12.54 15.30
C ASP A 175 -5.27 -13.02 14.09
N VAL A 176 -4.86 -12.67 12.87
CA VAL A 176 -5.64 -12.95 11.65
C VAL A 176 -4.81 -13.75 10.64
N PRO A 177 -5.41 -14.66 9.86
CA PRO A 177 -4.69 -15.42 8.85
C PRO A 177 -3.90 -14.53 7.88
N ARG A 178 -2.60 -14.82 7.75
CA ARG A 178 -1.63 -14.06 6.94
C ARG A 178 -2.14 -13.70 5.54
N GLU A 179 -2.72 -14.67 4.83
CA GLU A 179 -3.17 -14.48 3.45
C GLU A 179 -4.23 -13.39 3.31
N LYS A 180 -5.17 -13.30 4.26
CA LYS A 180 -6.22 -12.27 4.26
C LYS A 180 -5.63 -10.86 4.37
N TRP A 181 -4.60 -10.69 5.19
CA TRP A 181 -3.94 -9.38 5.33
C TRP A 181 -3.02 -9.04 4.18
N LEU A 182 -2.30 -10.00 3.62
CA LEU A 182 -1.48 -9.74 2.43
C LEU A 182 -2.33 -9.16 1.30
N ASP A 183 -3.54 -9.68 1.10
CA ASP A 183 -4.47 -9.15 0.10
C ASP A 183 -4.92 -7.72 0.43
N LEU A 184 -5.23 -7.42 1.70
CA LEU A 184 -5.62 -6.08 2.14
C LEU A 184 -4.46 -5.07 2.02
N CYS A 185 -3.25 -5.42 2.46
CA CYS A 185 -2.06 -4.59 2.32
C CYS A 185 -1.77 -4.27 0.85
N ARG A 186 -1.95 -5.23 -0.05
CA ARG A 186 -1.72 -5.05 -1.49
C ARG A 186 -2.82 -4.23 -2.16
N LYS A 187 -4.07 -4.34 -1.71
CA LYS A 187 -5.22 -3.61 -2.26
C LYS A 187 -5.08 -2.09 -2.07
N HIS A 188 -4.52 -1.67 -0.93
CA HIS A 188 -4.41 -0.26 -0.53
C HIS A 188 -3.00 0.30 -0.66
N ALA A 189 -2.16 -0.28 -1.53
CA ALA A 189 -0.83 0.26 -1.81
C ALA A 189 -0.94 1.67 -2.40
N PRO A 190 -0.08 2.62 -1.96
CA PRO A 190 -0.13 4.00 -2.45
C PRO A 190 0.15 4.04 -3.96
N GLY A 191 -0.67 4.79 -4.67
CA GLY A 191 -0.39 5.20 -6.05
C GLY A 191 0.60 6.36 -6.11
N TRP A 192 0.74 6.96 -7.29
CA TRP A 192 1.41 8.26 -7.40
C TRP A 192 0.57 9.33 -6.67
N PRO A 193 1.20 10.29 -5.97
CA PRO A 193 0.47 11.39 -5.34
C PRO A 193 -0.40 12.11 -6.39
N PRO A 194 -1.73 12.20 -6.20
CA PRO A 194 -2.61 12.83 -7.18
C PRO A 194 -2.50 14.37 -7.22
N HIS A 195 -2.01 15.00 -6.14
CA HIS A 195 -1.88 16.45 -6.03
C HIS A 195 -0.43 16.95 -6.13
N THR A 196 -0.30 18.26 -6.29
CA THR A 196 0.97 18.99 -6.30
C THR A 196 1.60 19.01 -4.91
N GLU A 197 2.92 19.25 -4.86
CA GLU A 197 3.63 19.44 -3.59
C GLU A 197 3.09 20.63 -2.79
N ALA A 198 2.72 21.72 -3.48
CA ALA A 198 2.13 22.91 -2.85
C ALA A 198 0.80 22.61 -2.16
N PHE A 199 -0.06 21.75 -2.74
CA PHE A 199 -1.28 21.29 -2.08
C PHE A 199 -0.99 20.55 -0.76
N TYR A 200 -0.07 19.59 -0.79
CA TYR A 200 0.29 18.84 0.42
C TYR A 200 0.97 19.72 1.48
N SER A 201 1.81 20.67 1.06
CA SER A 201 2.41 21.65 1.98
C SER A 201 1.32 22.48 2.67
N LYS A 202 0.35 22.98 1.90
CA LYS A 202 -0.77 23.75 2.47
C LYS A 202 -1.63 22.91 3.42
N LEU A 203 -1.89 21.65 3.07
CA LEU A 203 -2.57 20.71 3.96
C LEU A 203 -1.79 20.51 5.26
N GLN A 204 -0.47 20.35 5.20
CA GLN A 204 0.37 20.21 6.39
C GLN A 204 0.27 21.44 7.31
N GLU A 205 0.32 22.64 6.74
CA GLU A 205 0.15 23.89 7.49
C GLU A 205 -1.20 23.92 8.22
N LEU A 206 -2.29 23.60 7.53
CA LEU A 206 -3.65 23.60 8.11
C LEU A 206 -3.81 22.53 9.18
N LEU A 207 -3.28 21.33 8.97
CA LEU A 207 -3.29 20.26 9.96
C LEU A 207 -2.48 20.63 11.20
N ALA A 208 -1.40 21.42 11.08
CA ALA A 208 -0.61 21.88 12.22
C ALA A 208 -1.30 23.00 13.03
N VAL A 209 -2.38 23.62 12.52
CA VAL A 209 -3.12 24.66 13.24
C VAL A 209 -3.75 24.06 14.49
N ARG A 210 -3.28 24.47 15.67
CA ARG A 210 -3.71 23.93 16.97
C ARG A 210 -5.23 23.99 17.20
N ALA A 211 -5.88 25.03 16.67
CA ALA A 211 -7.32 25.22 16.78
C ALA A 211 -8.15 24.27 15.91
N VAL A 212 -7.55 23.61 14.91
CA VAL A 212 -8.23 22.59 14.10
C VAL A 212 -8.25 21.28 14.89
N HIS A 213 -9.38 20.95 15.50
CA HIS A 213 -9.64 19.73 16.24
C HIS A 213 -10.45 18.71 15.45
N SER A 214 -11.06 19.10 14.34
CA SER A 214 -11.81 18.18 13.48
C SER A 214 -11.52 18.42 12.00
N VAL A 215 -11.32 17.32 11.27
CA VAL A 215 -11.05 17.33 9.84
C VAL A 215 -12.04 16.40 9.16
N ARG A 216 -12.69 16.92 8.11
CA ARG A 216 -13.49 16.12 7.18
C ARG A 216 -12.80 16.11 5.83
N TYR A 217 -12.70 14.94 5.23
CA TYR A 217 -12.18 14.74 3.89
C TYR A 217 -13.28 14.15 3.00
N ARG A 218 -13.42 14.69 1.79
CA ARG A 218 -14.32 14.17 0.76
C ARG A 218 -13.53 13.95 -0.52
N GLY A 219 -13.44 12.69 -0.96
CA GLY A 219 -12.69 12.33 -2.15
C GLY A 219 -12.63 10.83 -2.41
N TRP A 220 -11.72 10.40 -3.28
CA TRP A 220 -11.60 8.99 -3.69
C TRP A 220 -10.62 8.17 -2.86
N GLY A 221 -10.13 8.73 -1.74
CA GLY A 221 -9.24 8.03 -0.81
C GLY A 221 -7.79 8.21 -1.17
N ASP A 222 -7.36 9.46 -1.34
CA ASP A 222 -5.94 9.76 -1.46
C ASP A 222 -5.18 9.28 -0.20
N HIS A 223 -4.29 8.30 -0.42
CA HIS A 223 -3.45 7.73 0.61
C HIS A 223 -2.61 8.80 1.32
N TYR A 224 -2.10 9.79 0.58
CA TYR A 224 -1.23 10.82 1.14
C TYR A 224 -2.01 11.75 2.08
N ILE A 225 -3.18 12.22 1.67
CA ILE A 225 -4.07 13.01 2.55
C ILE A 225 -4.44 12.22 3.81
N HIS A 226 -4.89 10.96 3.66
CA HIS A 226 -5.24 10.11 4.80
C HIS A 226 -4.07 9.91 5.75
N ARG A 227 -2.86 9.67 5.22
CA ARG A 227 -1.66 9.51 6.02
C ARG A 227 -1.27 10.78 6.75
N MET A 228 -1.36 11.96 6.11
CA MET A 228 -1.09 13.24 6.76
C MET A 228 -2.07 13.55 7.89
N MET A 229 -3.36 13.32 7.67
CA MET A 229 -4.38 13.47 8.73
C MET A 229 -4.10 12.54 9.91
N CYS A 230 -3.83 11.26 9.64
CA CYS A 230 -3.52 10.27 10.68
C CYS A 230 -2.23 10.62 11.44
N LEU A 231 -1.21 11.12 10.74
CA LEU A 231 0.07 11.50 11.34
C LEU A 231 -0.13 12.64 12.33
N GLU A 232 -0.84 13.69 11.93
CA GLU A 232 -1.11 14.82 12.83
C GLU A 232 -1.97 14.38 14.03
N GLN A 233 -3.00 13.56 13.82
CA GLN A 233 -3.80 13.00 14.91
C GLN A 233 -2.92 12.24 15.91
N ARG A 234 -1.99 11.41 15.42
CA ARG A 234 -1.04 10.66 16.26
C ARG A 234 -0.10 11.59 17.02
N LEU A 235 0.52 12.55 16.36
CA LEU A 235 1.44 13.51 17.00
C LEU A 235 0.76 14.27 18.14
N ARG A 236 -0.49 14.68 17.94
CA ARG A 236 -1.29 15.35 18.98
C ARG A 236 -1.70 14.40 20.10
N ALA A 237 -2.06 13.17 19.77
CA ALA A 237 -2.43 12.14 20.73
C ALA A 237 -1.26 11.82 21.66
N ASP A 238 -0.08 11.60 21.09
CA ASP A 238 1.14 11.28 21.84
C ASP A 238 1.56 12.47 22.72
N LYS A 239 1.53 13.70 22.17
CA LYS A 239 1.84 14.92 22.93
C LYS A 239 0.85 15.18 24.07
N GLY A 240 -0.42 14.87 23.86
CA GLY A 240 -1.50 15.11 24.83
C GLY A 240 -1.75 13.95 25.79
N ASN A 241 -1.10 12.79 25.58
CA ASN A 241 -1.46 11.52 26.20
C ASN A 241 -2.97 11.22 26.08
N LEU A 242 -3.51 11.43 24.88
CA LEU A 242 -4.93 11.23 24.55
C LEU A 242 -5.10 10.03 23.63
N ARG A 243 -6.31 9.47 23.57
CA ARG A 243 -6.66 8.57 22.46
C ARG A 243 -6.70 9.36 21.15
N PRO A 244 -6.31 8.77 20.00
CA PRO A 244 -6.29 9.44 18.70
C PRO A 244 -7.56 10.25 18.40
N ARG A 245 -8.74 9.63 18.56
CA ARG A 245 -10.03 10.31 18.33
C ARG A 245 -10.28 11.56 19.16
N PHE A 246 -9.67 11.67 20.34
CA PHE A 246 -9.82 12.82 21.23
C PHE A 246 -8.78 13.90 20.98
N ALA A 247 -7.69 13.57 20.29
CA ALA A 247 -6.67 14.53 19.90
C ALA A 247 -7.04 15.31 18.64
N MET A 248 -7.65 14.62 17.68
CA MET A 248 -8.22 15.20 16.47
C MET A 248 -9.28 14.25 15.90
N TYR A 249 -10.47 14.75 15.59
CA TYR A 249 -11.54 13.95 15.01
C TYR A 249 -11.41 13.92 13.49
N LEU A 250 -11.29 12.72 12.90
CA LEU A 250 -11.08 12.56 11.47
C LEU A 250 -12.28 11.85 10.82
N CYS A 251 -12.84 12.46 9.78
CA CYS A 251 -13.91 11.89 8.96
C CYS A 251 -13.48 11.77 7.50
N SER A 252 -13.84 10.67 6.83
CA SER A 252 -13.66 10.48 5.40
C SER A 252 -14.99 10.08 4.77
N LEU A 253 -15.41 10.82 3.74
CA LEU A 253 -16.50 10.44 2.83
C LEU A 253 -15.88 10.03 1.49
N GLY A 254 -16.11 8.77 1.12
CA GLY A 254 -15.50 8.16 -0.06
C GLY A 254 -14.06 7.70 0.17
N GLY A 255 -13.69 6.62 -0.52
CA GLY A 255 -12.36 6.00 -0.50
C GLY A 255 -11.91 5.43 0.86
N HIS A 256 -11.44 4.19 0.88
CA HIS A 256 -10.87 3.59 2.09
C HIS A 256 -9.35 3.49 1.96
N SER A 257 -8.62 4.19 2.81
CA SER A 257 -7.27 3.76 3.20
C SER A 257 -7.38 2.77 4.36
N ASN A 258 -6.34 1.97 4.54
CA ASN A 258 -6.25 1.12 5.72
C ASN A 258 -5.45 1.85 6.81
N SER A 259 -6.12 2.68 7.60
CA SER A 259 -5.50 3.54 8.62
C SER A 259 -5.28 2.85 9.97
N GLN A 260 -5.91 1.70 10.19
CA GLN A 260 -5.85 0.95 11.46
C GLN A 260 -4.43 0.51 11.87
N PRO A 261 -3.53 0.08 10.97
CA PRO A 261 -2.13 -0.26 11.32
C PRO A 261 -1.36 0.88 11.98
N TRP A 262 -1.68 2.11 11.60
CA TRP A 262 -1.06 3.30 12.15
C TRP A 262 -1.58 3.63 13.57
N GLY A 263 -2.56 2.83 14.04
CA GLY A 263 -3.35 3.03 15.25
C GLY A 263 -4.12 4.35 15.25
N ALA A 264 -4.29 4.98 14.08
CA ALA A 264 -5.11 6.17 13.94
C ALA A 264 -6.60 5.80 13.91
N GLU A 265 -7.45 6.76 14.24
CA GLU A 265 -8.91 6.58 14.24
C GLU A 265 -9.53 7.50 13.18
N LEU A 266 -9.86 6.93 12.01
CA LEU A 266 -10.53 7.59 10.91
C LEU A 266 -11.92 7.00 10.70
N TRP A 267 -12.94 7.86 10.74
CA TRP A 267 -14.33 7.44 10.59
C TRP A 267 -14.78 7.56 9.15
N TYR A 268 -15.25 6.45 8.59
CA TYR A 268 -15.74 6.41 7.22
C TYR A 268 -17.26 6.56 7.21
N PHE A 269 -17.75 7.43 6.33
CA PHE A 269 -19.17 7.63 6.09
C PHE A 269 -19.52 7.14 4.68
N GLU A 270 -20.67 6.50 4.55
CA GLU A 270 -21.25 6.15 3.24
C GLU A 270 -22.19 7.26 2.74
N GLU A 271 -22.85 7.97 3.67
CA GLU A 271 -23.75 9.09 3.39
C GLU A 271 -23.58 10.20 4.44
N GLY A 272 -23.84 11.44 4.01
CA GLY A 272 -23.75 12.63 4.87
C GLY A 272 -22.34 13.17 5.04
N LEU A 273 -22.21 14.21 5.89
CA LEU A 273 -20.95 14.90 6.15
C LEU A 273 -20.69 14.90 7.66
N GLY A 274 -19.74 14.08 8.13
CA GLY A 274 -19.27 14.10 9.52
C GLY A 274 -18.60 15.45 9.86
N PRO A 275 -18.58 15.93 11.12
CA PRO A 275 -18.09 17.27 11.50
C PRO A 275 -16.64 17.55 11.05
N GLY A 276 -16.30 18.82 10.82
CA GLY A 276 -14.93 19.21 10.46
C GLY A 276 -14.72 20.71 10.37
N GLU A 277 -13.83 21.26 11.20
CA GLU A 277 -13.35 22.65 11.11
C GLU A 277 -12.52 22.88 9.85
N LEU A 278 -11.76 21.86 9.45
CA LEU A 278 -11.10 21.79 8.16
C LEU A 278 -11.89 20.84 7.26
N PHE A 279 -12.37 21.37 6.13
CA PHE A 279 -12.96 20.59 5.04
C PHE A 279 -11.94 20.45 3.92
N ILE A 280 -11.47 19.22 3.68
CA ILE A 280 -10.65 18.87 2.52
C ILE A 280 -11.54 18.33 1.40
N GLU A 281 -11.59 19.05 0.29
CA GLU A 281 -12.34 18.70 -0.91
C GLU A 281 -11.37 18.27 -2.02
N ASP A 282 -11.30 16.96 -2.26
CA ASP A 282 -10.52 16.38 -3.35
C ASP A 282 -11.42 16.03 -4.55
N HIS A 283 -12.66 15.61 -4.29
CA HIS A 283 -13.62 15.43 -5.38
C HIS A 283 -15.03 15.76 -4.95
N CYS A 284 -15.73 16.52 -5.80
CA CYS A 284 -17.15 16.78 -5.62
C CYS A 284 -17.95 15.48 -5.72
N LEU A 285 -18.49 15.04 -4.58
CA LEU A 285 -19.44 13.93 -4.48
C LEU A 285 -20.82 14.53 -4.18
N GLY A 286 -21.61 14.77 -5.22
CA GLY A 286 -22.94 15.39 -5.13
C GLY A 286 -22.90 16.91 -5.22
N ALA A 287 -23.35 17.62 -4.18
CA ALA A 287 -23.36 19.08 -4.14
C ALA A 287 -21.95 19.64 -3.90
N SER A 288 -21.64 20.80 -4.49
CA SER A 288 -20.37 21.50 -4.27
C SER A 288 -20.21 21.93 -2.81
N VAL A 289 -18.98 22.17 -2.36
CA VAL A 289 -18.75 22.64 -0.97
C VAL A 289 -19.45 23.97 -0.73
N ARG A 290 -19.42 24.87 -1.72
CA ARG A 290 -20.14 26.14 -1.67
C ARG A 290 -21.63 25.95 -1.40
N ASP A 291 -22.28 25.04 -2.13
CA ASP A 291 -23.70 24.78 -1.96
C ASP A 291 -24.00 24.14 -0.59
N LEU A 292 -23.12 23.25 -0.12
CA LEU A 292 -23.25 22.64 1.21
C LEU A 292 -23.13 23.66 2.34
N ILE A 293 -22.23 24.63 2.23
CA ILE A 293 -22.11 25.75 3.18
C ILE A 293 -23.37 26.63 3.11
N ALA A 294 -23.81 27.00 1.91
CA ALA A 294 -25.00 27.82 1.72
C ALA A 294 -26.29 27.18 2.28
N MET A 295 -26.39 25.84 2.20
CA MET A 295 -27.50 25.07 2.78
C MET A 295 -27.38 24.84 4.30
N GLY A 296 -26.31 25.32 4.95
CA GLY A 296 -26.04 25.07 6.37
C GLY A 296 -25.71 23.60 6.68
N ARG A 297 -25.32 22.81 5.67
CA ARG A 297 -24.95 21.39 5.82
C ARG A 297 -23.46 21.16 6.06
N ALA A 298 -22.64 22.19 5.83
CA ALA A 298 -21.22 22.20 6.14
C ALA A 298 -20.84 23.52 6.81
N GLU A 299 -20.59 23.47 8.11
CA GLU A 299 -20.01 24.60 8.83
C GLU A 299 -18.55 24.29 9.13
N CYS A 300 -17.63 25.11 8.63
CA CYS A 300 -16.19 24.92 8.77
C CYS A 300 -15.47 26.28 8.83
N ASN A 301 -14.23 26.27 9.33
CA ASN A 301 -13.38 27.46 9.39
C ASN A 301 -12.43 27.55 8.19
N PHE A 302 -12.14 26.41 7.58
CA PHE A 302 -11.21 26.26 6.47
C PHE A 302 -11.78 25.25 5.47
N VAL A 303 -11.70 25.59 4.18
CA VAL A 303 -11.92 24.65 3.07
C VAL A 303 -10.64 24.61 2.25
N LEU A 304 -9.99 23.46 2.18
CA LEU A 304 -8.90 23.22 1.24
C LEU A 304 -9.44 22.39 0.08
N SER A 305 -9.40 22.94 -1.12
CA SER A 305 -9.91 22.30 -2.33
C SER A 305 -8.84 22.20 -3.41
N ASN A 306 -8.85 21.13 -4.19
CA ASN A 306 -8.00 21.01 -5.39
C ASN A 306 -8.60 21.72 -6.63
N THR A 307 -9.83 22.23 -6.51
CA THR A 307 -10.57 22.92 -7.57
C THR A 307 -11.21 24.20 -7.04
N ASP A 308 -11.26 25.23 -7.87
CA ASP A 308 -11.92 26.48 -7.53
C ASP A 308 -13.44 26.25 -7.33
N GLN A 309 -13.92 26.57 -6.13
CA GLN A 309 -15.33 26.52 -5.73
C GLN A 309 -16.07 27.84 -6.03
N GLY A 310 -15.37 28.84 -6.57
CA GLY A 310 -15.85 30.20 -6.72
C GLY A 310 -15.98 30.94 -5.39
N GLU A 311 -16.65 32.09 -5.40
CA GLU A 311 -16.89 32.86 -4.19
C GLU A 311 -17.80 32.11 -3.21
N ILE A 312 -17.35 32.01 -1.95
CA ILE A 312 -18.12 31.46 -0.83
C ILE A 312 -18.40 32.62 0.14
N PRO A 313 -19.65 33.05 0.32
CA PRO A 313 -19.98 34.17 1.20
C PRO A 313 -19.41 34.00 2.62
N GLY A 314 -18.70 35.03 3.10
CA GLY A 314 -18.05 35.02 4.42
C GLY A 314 -16.67 34.36 4.48
N TYR A 315 -16.10 33.97 3.32
CA TYR A 315 -14.76 33.41 3.24
C TYR A 315 -13.85 34.29 2.37
N THR A 316 -12.59 34.39 2.76
CA THR A 316 -11.50 34.88 1.91
C THR A 316 -10.87 33.72 1.16
N VAL A 317 -10.32 33.96 -0.03
CA VAL A 317 -9.67 32.93 -0.85
C VAL A 317 -8.18 33.21 -1.01
N ASP A 318 -7.36 32.19 -0.76
CA ASP A 318 -5.95 32.09 -1.16
C ASP A 318 -5.81 30.97 -2.19
N ALA A 319 -5.04 31.19 -3.24
CA ALA A 319 -4.86 30.22 -4.31
C ALA A 319 -3.37 30.02 -4.59
N GLY A 320 -2.98 28.76 -4.79
CA GLY A 320 -1.64 28.39 -5.17
C GLY A 320 -1.63 27.24 -6.17
N ASP A 321 -0.45 26.68 -6.42
CA ASP A 321 -0.30 25.60 -7.39
C ASP A 321 -1.07 24.35 -6.96
N GLY A 322 -2.17 24.05 -7.66
CA GLY A 322 -3.02 22.88 -7.40
C GLY A 322 -3.88 22.96 -6.15
N TYR A 323 -4.05 24.13 -5.52
CA TYR A 323 -4.92 24.30 -4.36
C TYR A 323 -5.66 25.65 -4.32
N PHE A 324 -6.84 25.64 -3.69
CA PHE A 324 -7.63 26.79 -3.28
C PHE A 324 -7.98 26.65 -1.81
N LEU A 325 -7.59 27.62 -1.00
CA LEU A 325 -7.92 27.70 0.42
C LEU A 325 -8.97 28.78 0.63
N TYR A 326 -10.13 28.39 1.13
CA TYR A 326 -11.16 29.31 1.62
C TYR A 326 -11.09 29.37 3.13
N GLU A 327 -10.91 30.58 3.66
CA GLU A 327 -10.80 30.82 5.08
C GLU A 327 -11.96 31.69 5.56
N LYS A 328 -12.73 31.21 6.56
CA LYS A 328 -13.85 31.98 7.10
C LYS A 328 -13.33 33.24 7.78
N ALA A 329 -13.86 34.40 7.40
CA ALA A 329 -13.41 35.69 7.91
C ALA A 329 -13.66 35.83 9.42
N GLU A 330 -14.82 35.34 9.89
CA GLU A 330 -15.16 35.22 11.30
C GLU A 330 -15.12 33.75 11.73
N LYS A 331 -14.10 33.39 12.51
CA LYS A 331 -13.92 32.02 12.99
C LYS A 331 -15.05 31.64 13.92
N ILE A 332 -15.62 30.47 13.65
CA ILE A 332 -16.61 29.84 14.52
C ILE A 332 -15.93 28.83 15.43
N ASN A 333 -16.41 28.75 16.66
CA ASN A 333 -16.06 27.63 17.53
C ASN A 333 -16.93 26.45 17.11
N VAL A 334 -16.42 25.62 16.20
CA VAL A 334 -17.11 24.38 15.84
C VAL A 334 -16.92 23.48 17.05
N ALA A 335 -17.87 23.50 17.99
CA ALA A 335 -17.81 22.68 19.18
C ALA A 335 -17.49 21.25 18.74
N VAL A 336 -16.33 20.74 19.17
CA VAL A 336 -16.01 19.34 19.00
C VAL A 336 -17.13 18.60 19.70
N LEU A 337 -17.88 17.79 18.95
CA LEU A 337 -18.98 17.01 19.48
C LEU A 337 -18.54 15.56 19.67
N PRO A 338 -17.68 15.21 20.65
CA PRO A 338 -17.62 13.83 21.10
C PRO A 338 -19.00 13.35 21.56
N GLN A 339 -19.81 14.25 22.15
CA GLN A 339 -21.09 13.90 22.77
C GLN A 339 -22.23 13.64 21.76
N LEU A 340 -22.41 14.47 20.71
CA LEU A 340 -23.52 14.26 19.76
C LEU A 340 -23.34 13.04 18.84
N VAL A 341 -22.10 12.56 18.66
CA VAL A 341 -21.83 11.37 17.87
C VAL A 341 -22.11 10.09 18.68
N GLU A 342 -21.79 10.04 19.97
CA GLU A 342 -22.17 8.92 20.84
C GLU A 342 -23.69 8.76 20.96
N GLU A 343 -24.44 9.86 21.03
CA GLU A 343 -25.91 9.81 21.06
C GLU A 343 -26.52 9.30 19.74
N ARG A 344 -25.95 9.66 18.58
CA ARG A 344 -26.46 9.18 17.28
C ARG A 344 -26.09 7.73 16.98
N VAL A 345 -24.94 7.25 17.45
CA VAL A 345 -24.52 5.85 17.27
C VAL A 345 -25.30 4.92 18.21
N ARG A 346 -25.66 5.34 19.43
CA ARG A 346 -26.56 4.56 20.31
C ARG A 346 -27.97 4.41 19.77
N CYS A 347 -28.44 5.35 18.93
CA CYS A 347 -29.77 5.30 18.33
C CYS A 347 -29.85 4.46 17.04
N ARG A 348 -28.77 3.78 16.62
CA ARG A 348 -28.75 2.84 15.50
C ARG A 348 -28.08 1.50 15.86
N GLY A 349 -28.30 1.03 17.10
CA GLY A 349 -28.01 -0.34 17.52
C GLY A 349 -29.08 -1.31 17.05
#